data_AF-A0A7J9IF04-F1
#
_entry.id   AF-A0A7J9IF04-F1
#
_cell.length_a   1.000
_cell.length_b   1.000
_cell.length_c   1.000
_cell.angle_alpha   90.00
_cell.angle_beta   90.00
_cell.angle_gamma   90.00
#
_symmetry.space_group_name_H-M   'P 1'
#
loop_
_entity.id
_entity.type
_entity.pdbx_description
1 polymer ?
#
loop_
_entity_poly.entity_id
_entity_poly.type
_entity_poly.pdbx_seq_one_letter_code
_entity_poly.pdbx_strand_id
1 'polypeptide(L)'
;MGRITWDFRRTKDEDWGSKCIYLPGMRNITRLLIERNPWDYFDVAVPYPTGFHPRSDSDVLEWQDFVRNHNRKTLFCFAGAPRDTIKNDFRSLLLRQCMNVSGLCRAVDCAGTRCSNGTSLVLEAFLDSEFCLQPRGDSFTRRSIFDCMVAGSIPVFFWHRTAYLQYQWFLPSDPKSYSVFIHRNEVKNGTSIKSVLESYSKEEVKKIREKVIEYIPKLVYAKPKEGLESIKDAFDVAIEGALKRIKEQKQFGHKWK
;
A
#
# COMPACT_ATOMS: atom_id res chain seq x y z
N MET A 1 0.07 -8.99 -14.30
CA MET A 1 -1.16 -9.75 -13.97
C MET A 1 -2.03 -8.88 -13.07
N GLY A 2 -3.19 -8.40 -13.54
CA GLY A 2 -3.99 -7.37 -12.83
C GLY A 2 -4.80 -7.85 -11.62
N ARG A 3 -4.43 -8.98 -11.01
CA ARG A 3 -5.13 -9.62 -9.88
C ARG A 3 -4.10 -10.14 -8.87
N ILE A 4 -4.55 -10.50 -7.67
CA ILE A 4 -3.70 -11.09 -6.62
C ILE A 4 -3.22 -12.49 -7.01
N THR A 5 -2.07 -12.93 -6.49
CA THR A 5 -1.49 -14.26 -6.81
C THR A 5 -2.44 -15.44 -6.63
N TRP A 6 -3.37 -15.36 -5.68
CA TRP A 6 -4.30 -16.44 -5.36
C TRP A 6 -5.32 -16.72 -6.46
N ASP A 7 -5.70 -15.70 -7.24
CA ASP A 7 -6.60 -15.85 -8.39
C ASP A 7 -5.99 -16.70 -9.52
N PHE A 8 -4.68 -16.98 -9.45
CA PHE A 8 -3.95 -17.76 -10.45
C PHE A 8 -3.37 -19.08 -9.91
N ARG A 9 -3.71 -19.46 -8.66
CA ARG A 9 -3.21 -20.65 -7.95
C ARG A 9 -4.35 -21.57 -7.50
N ARG A 10 -5.37 -21.73 -8.32
CA ARG A 10 -6.45 -22.69 -8.09
C ARG A 10 -5.88 -24.11 -8.05
N THR A 11 -6.16 -24.85 -6.97
CA THR A 11 -5.68 -26.23 -6.76
C THR A 11 -6.74 -27.28 -7.07
N LYS A 12 -8.01 -27.01 -6.76
CA LYS A 12 -9.15 -27.88 -7.10
C LYS A 12 -10.08 -27.25 -8.11
N ASP A 13 -10.81 -28.07 -8.87
CA ASP A 13 -11.58 -27.51 -9.98
C ASP A 13 -12.76 -26.62 -9.54
N GLU A 14 -13.29 -26.88 -8.36
CA GLU A 14 -14.39 -26.15 -7.71
C GLU A 14 -14.00 -24.83 -7.04
N ASP A 15 -12.69 -24.59 -6.83
CA ASP A 15 -12.21 -23.38 -6.15
C ASP A 15 -12.23 -22.14 -7.08
N TRP A 16 -12.18 -20.94 -6.51
CA TRP A 16 -12.10 -19.69 -7.27
C TRP A 16 -10.78 -19.55 -8.06
N GLY A 17 -10.86 -18.95 -9.25
CA GLY A 17 -9.69 -18.53 -10.03
C GLY A 17 -9.21 -19.52 -11.09
N SER A 18 -7.93 -19.42 -11.46
CA SER A 18 -7.32 -20.22 -12.53
C SER A 18 -6.10 -21.00 -12.05
N LYS A 19 -5.66 -21.99 -12.82
CA LYS A 19 -4.40 -22.74 -12.59
C LYS A 19 -3.21 -22.15 -13.35
N CYS A 20 -3.30 -20.89 -13.80
CA CYS A 20 -2.35 -20.27 -14.73
C CYS A 20 -0.89 -20.38 -14.25
N ILE A 21 -0.61 -20.08 -12.98
CA ILE A 21 0.76 -20.15 -12.44
C ILE A 21 1.31 -21.59 -12.43
N TYR A 22 0.44 -22.59 -12.33
CA TYR A 22 0.83 -23.99 -12.33
C TYR A 22 1.05 -24.58 -13.74
N LEU A 23 0.75 -23.82 -14.80
CA LEU A 23 1.04 -24.26 -16.17
C LEU A 23 2.57 -24.40 -16.36
N PRO A 24 3.04 -25.43 -17.09
CA PRO A 24 4.48 -25.64 -17.31
C PRO A 24 5.21 -24.40 -17.83
N GLY A 25 4.58 -23.63 -18.72
CA GLY A 25 5.13 -22.38 -19.27
C GLY A 25 5.32 -21.25 -18.26
N MET A 26 4.69 -21.30 -17.08
CA MET A 26 4.73 -20.23 -16.08
C MET A 26 5.75 -20.46 -14.95
N ARG A 27 6.40 -21.63 -14.89
CA ARG A 27 7.24 -22.05 -13.75
C ARG A 27 8.38 -21.08 -13.43
N ASN A 28 9.07 -20.55 -14.43
CA ASN A 28 10.27 -19.72 -14.25
C ASN A 28 10.12 -18.28 -14.78
N ILE A 29 8.88 -17.81 -14.93
CA ILE A 29 8.60 -16.46 -15.42
C ILE A 29 8.50 -15.52 -14.23
N THR A 30 9.17 -14.37 -14.28
CA THR A 30 8.94 -13.28 -13.32
C THR A 30 7.53 -12.73 -13.52
N ARG A 31 6.70 -12.80 -12.48
CA ARG A 31 5.28 -12.43 -12.53
C ARG A 31 5.07 -11.15 -11.72
N LEU A 32 4.61 -10.10 -12.39
CA LEU A 32 4.21 -8.85 -11.74
C LEU A 32 2.73 -8.93 -11.35
N LEU A 33 2.42 -8.82 -10.05
CA LEU A 33 1.06 -8.93 -9.50
C LEU A 33 0.78 -7.81 -8.50
N ILE A 34 -0.48 -7.48 -8.24
CA ILE A 34 -0.84 -6.47 -7.22
C ILE A 34 -0.67 -6.97 -5.77
N GLU A 35 -0.63 -8.30 -5.59
CA GLU A 35 -0.25 -8.99 -4.35
C GLU A 35 0.57 -10.24 -4.70
N ARG A 36 1.76 -10.38 -4.13
CA ARG A 36 2.64 -11.53 -4.35
C ARG A 36 2.40 -12.63 -3.33
N ASN A 37 2.75 -13.87 -3.71
CA ASN A 37 3.04 -14.91 -2.74
C ASN A 37 4.45 -14.66 -2.18
N PRO A 38 4.64 -14.29 -0.90
CA PRO A 38 5.95 -13.99 -0.35
C PRO A 38 6.93 -15.17 -0.42
N TRP A 39 6.40 -16.39 -0.59
CA TRP A 39 7.15 -17.63 -0.64
C TRP A 39 7.45 -18.12 -2.06
N ASP A 40 7.05 -17.36 -3.08
CA ASP A 40 7.38 -17.67 -4.46
C ASP A 40 8.31 -16.58 -5.00
N TYR A 41 9.57 -16.93 -5.21
CA TYR A 41 10.61 -16.01 -5.68
C TYR A 41 10.21 -15.26 -6.95
N PHE A 42 9.48 -15.92 -7.84
CA PHE A 42 9.11 -15.37 -9.15
C PHE A 42 7.94 -14.38 -9.06
N ASP A 43 7.18 -14.36 -7.97
CA ASP A 43 6.14 -13.35 -7.76
C ASP A 43 6.78 -12.04 -7.26
N VAL A 44 6.43 -10.95 -7.92
CA VAL A 44 6.82 -9.59 -7.54
C VAL A 44 5.55 -8.77 -7.39
N ALA A 45 5.38 -8.14 -6.22
CA ALA A 45 4.25 -7.26 -6.01
C ALA A 45 4.56 -5.87 -6.57
N VAL A 46 3.67 -5.35 -7.42
CA VAL A 46 3.68 -3.98 -7.95
C VAL A 46 2.59 -3.16 -7.28
N PRO A 47 2.76 -1.83 -7.12
CA PRO A 47 1.76 -0.96 -6.53
C PRO A 47 0.38 -1.12 -7.18
N TYR A 48 -0.68 -0.98 -6.39
CA TYR A 48 -2.01 -0.85 -6.98
C TYR A 48 -2.08 0.50 -7.71
N PRO A 49 -2.69 0.57 -8.91
CA PRO A 49 -2.95 1.84 -9.57
C PRO A 49 -3.77 2.76 -8.65
N THR A 50 -3.31 4.00 -8.50
CA THR A 50 -3.96 5.05 -7.72
C THR A 50 -4.77 5.97 -8.64
N GLY A 51 -5.38 7.02 -8.08
CA GLY A 51 -6.10 8.02 -8.89
C GLY A 51 -5.18 9.08 -9.53
N PHE A 52 -3.90 9.13 -9.17
CA PHE A 52 -2.96 10.14 -9.63
C PHE A 52 -2.03 9.55 -10.69
N HIS A 53 -2.11 10.11 -11.90
CA HIS A 53 -1.33 9.71 -13.07
C HIS A 53 -0.62 10.93 -13.64
N PRO A 54 0.64 11.20 -13.24
CA PRO A 54 1.36 12.39 -13.67
C PRO A 54 1.59 12.40 -15.18
N ARG A 55 1.55 13.59 -15.78
CA ARG A 55 1.80 13.79 -17.22
C ARG A 55 3.21 14.25 -17.50
N SER A 56 3.91 14.76 -16.49
CA SER A 56 5.25 15.33 -16.58
C SER A 56 5.95 15.23 -15.22
N ASP A 57 7.25 15.47 -15.20
CA ASP A 57 8.03 15.58 -13.97
C ASP A 57 7.50 16.72 -13.09
N SER A 58 7.02 17.82 -13.69
CA SER A 58 6.42 18.94 -12.96
C SER A 58 5.18 18.51 -12.17
N ASP A 59 4.28 17.72 -12.77
CA ASP A 59 3.08 17.22 -12.07
C ASP A 59 3.47 16.45 -10.79
N VAL A 60 4.58 15.69 -10.84
CA VAL A 60 5.08 14.93 -9.68
C VAL A 60 5.65 15.88 -8.60
N LEU A 61 6.50 16.82 -9.00
CA LEU A 61 7.15 17.76 -8.09
C LEU A 61 6.12 18.68 -7.41
N GLU A 62 5.17 19.21 -8.17
CA GLU A 62 4.06 20.01 -7.66
C GLU A 62 3.22 19.23 -6.66
N TRP A 63 2.91 17.96 -6.95
CA TRP A 63 2.17 17.12 -6.03
C TRP A 63 2.95 16.83 -4.74
N GLN A 64 4.25 16.53 -4.85
CA GLN A 64 5.11 16.33 -3.69
C GLN A 64 5.17 17.59 -2.81
N ASP A 65 5.34 18.76 -3.41
CA ASP A 65 5.35 20.05 -2.70
C ASP A 65 4.00 20.36 -2.06
N PHE A 66 2.90 20.07 -2.75
CA PHE A 66 1.55 20.22 -2.21
C PHE A 66 1.37 19.36 -0.94
N VAL A 67 1.60 18.05 -1.01
CA VAL A 67 1.37 17.16 0.15
C VAL A 67 2.38 17.35 1.28
N ARG A 68 3.57 17.88 0.98
CA ARG A 68 4.60 18.25 1.96
C ARG A 68 4.16 19.44 2.81
N ASN A 69 3.56 20.44 2.18
CA ASN A 69 3.16 21.70 2.83
C ASN A 69 1.68 21.72 3.26
N HIS A 70 0.90 20.68 2.93
CA HIS A 70 -0.50 20.58 3.33
C HIS A 70 -0.65 20.58 4.86
N ASN A 71 -1.53 21.45 5.37
CA ASN A 71 -1.80 21.55 6.80
C ASN A 71 -2.77 20.44 7.25
N ARG A 72 -2.27 19.54 8.09
CA ARG A 72 -3.01 18.36 8.57
C ARG A 72 -3.72 18.67 9.88
N LYS A 73 -5.01 18.39 9.93
CA LYS A 73 -5.91 18.76 11.04
C LYS A 73 -6.08 17.63 12.06
N THR A 74 -5.95 16.38 11.62
CA THR A 74 -6.22 15.21 12.45
C THR A 74 -4.96 14.36 12.64
N LEU A 75 -4.83 13.74 13.80
CA LEU A 75 -3.72 12.84 14.09
C LEU A 75 -3.78 11.61 13.18
N PHE A 76 -4.96 11.02 13.02
CA PHE A 76 -5.10 9.86 12.15
C PHE A 76 -6.47 9.78 11.49
N CYS A 77 -6.60 8.90 10.50
CA CYS A 77 -7.88 8.57 9.90
C CYS A 77 -8.05 7.08 9.67
N PHE A 78 -9.30 6.67 9.55
CA PHE A 78 -9.66 5.34 9.08
C PHE A 78 -10.73 5.43 8.00
N ALA A 79 -10.39 4.95 6.79
CA ALA A 79 -11.33 4.79 5.69
C ALA A 79 -11.66 3.30 5.51
N GLY A 80 -12.88 2.91 5.89
CA GLY A 80 -13.31 1.53 5.82
C GLY A 80 -14.64 1.29 6.53
N ALA A 81 -15.27 0.17 6.16
CA ALA A 81 -16.49 -0.30 6.80
C ALA A 81 -16.23 -1.63 7.55
N PRO A 82 -16.95 -1.88 8.65
CA PRO A 82 -17.12 -3.21 9.23
C PRO A 82 -17.52 -4.25 8.18
N ARG A 83 -17.13 -5.51 8.42
CA ARG A 83 -17.70 -6.66 7.71
C ARG A 83 -18.69 -7.37 8.62
N ASP A 84 -19.98 -7.20 8.32
CA ASP A 84 -21.07 -7.73 9.15
C ASP A 84 -21.02 -9.25 9.31
N THR A 85 -20.43 -9.96 8.34
CA THR A 85 -20.28 -11.42 8.35
C THR A 85 -19.12 -11.92 9.22
N ILE A 86 -18.25 -11.04 9.74
CA ILE A 86 -17.06 -11.42 10.50
C ILE A 86 -17.23 -11.06 11.97
N LYS A 87 -17.38 -12.08 12.82
CA LYS A 87 -17.35 -11.91 14.27
C LYS A 87 -16.00 -11.32 14.70
N ASN A 88 -16.04 -10.28 15.54
CA ASN A 88 -14.85 -9.57 16.03
C ASN A 88 -13.99 -8.99 14.90
N ASP A 89 -14.62 -8.43 13.85
CA ASP A 89 -13.91 -7.79 12.75
C ASP A 89 -12.97 -6.69 13.24
N PHE A 90 -11.74 -6.74 12.73
CA PHE A 90 -10.69 -5.81 13.14
C PHE A 90 -11.01 -4.39 12.66
N ARG A 91 -11.68 -4.22 11.51
CA ARG A 91 -12.09 -2.90 11.02
C ARG A 91 -13.10 -2.24 11.96
N SER A 92 -14.04 -3.00 12.52
CA SER A 92 -14.98 -2.50 13.53
C SER A 92 -14.23 -2.02 14.79
N LEU A 93 -13.17 -2.73 15.20
CA LEU A 93 -12.33 -2.29 16.31
C LEU A 93 -11.60 -0.97 16.01
N LEU A 94 -11.01 -0.84 14.81
CA LEU A 94 -10.36 0.40 14.38
C LEU A 94 -11.34 1.57 14.30
N LEU A 95 -12.52 1.34 13.74
CA LEU A 95 -13.57 2.34 13.62
C LEU A 95 -14.03 2.82 15.01
N ARG A 96 -14.25 1.90 15.95
CA ARG A 96 -14.58 2.26 17.34
C ARG A 96 -13.48 3.07 18.02
N GLN A 97 -12.20 2.67 17.91
CA GLN A 97 -11.10 3.45 18.48
C GLN A 97 -11.03 4.86 17.87
N CYS A 98 -11.26 4.98 16.56
CA CYS A 98 -11.29 6.27 15.86
C CYS A 98 -12.45 7.16 16.34
N MET A 99 -13.68 6.64 16.41
CA MET A 99 -14.85 7.40 16.86
C MET A 99 -14.76 7.82 18.33
N ASN A 100 -14.04 7.07 19.16
CA ASN A 100 -13.85 7.40 20.57
C ASN A 100 -12.87 8.56 20.83
N VAL A 101 -12.14 9.05 19.82
CA VAL A 101 -11.15 10.13 19.98
C VAL A 101 -11.55 11.37 19.16
N SER A 102 -12.59 12.05 19.65
CA SER A 102 -13.16 13.24 18.99
C SER A 102 -12.09 14.29 18.66
N GLY A 103 -12.17 14.84 17.44
CA GLY A 103 -11.23 15.85 16.93
C GLY A 103 -9.84 15.32 16.52
N LEU A 104 -9.45 14.12 16.97
CA LEU A 104 -8.13 13.54 16.64
C LEU A 104 -8.19 12.53 15.50
N CYS A 105 -9.30 11.80 15.36
CA CYS A 105 -9.46 10.84 14.27
C CYS A 105 -10.58 11.20 13.30
N ARG A 106 -10.28 11.15 11.99
CA ARG A 106 -11.29 11.25 10.93
C ARG A 106 -11.71 9.85 10.45
N ALA A 107 -12.93 9.45 10.78
CA ALA A 107 -13.54 8.24 10.25
C ALA A 107 -14.25 8.53 8.92
N VAL A 108 -13.97 7.73 7.89
CA VAL A 108 -14.74 7.71 6.65
C VAL A 108 -15.39 6.34 6.54
N ASP A 109 -16.71 6.31 6.75
CA ASP A 109 -17.50 5.10 6.58
C ASP A 109 -17.65 4.77 5.10
N CYS A 110 -17.00 3.68 4.70
CA CYS A 110 -16.99 3.16 3.35
C CYS A 110 -18.07 2.10 3.10
N ALA A 111 -19.10 2.00 3.95
CA ALA A 111 -20.26 1.15 3.67
C ALA A 111 -20.95 1.59 2.35
N GLY A 112 -21.40 0.61 1.57
CA GLY A 112 -22.05 0.85 0.27
C GLY A 112 -21.09 1.45 -0.77
N THR A 113 -21.48 2.57 -1.38
CA THR A 113 -20.76 3.19 -2.52
C THR A 113 -19.98 4.46 -2.16
N ARG A 114 -19.94 4.86 -0.89
CA ARG A 114 -19.31 6.12 -0.44
C ARG A 114 -17.81 6.23 -0.76
N CYS A 115 -17.11 5.11 -0.76
CA CYS A 115 -15.69 5.02 -1.10
C CYS A 115 -15.46 4.35 -2.46
N SER A 116 -16.51 4.23 -3.28
CA SER A 116 -16.40 3.80 -4.67
C SER A 116 -15.77 4.89 -5.54
N ASN A 117 -15.41 4.52 -6.77
CA ASN A 117 -14.74 5.41 -7.72
C ASN A 117 -15.45 6.75 -7.87
N GLY A 118 -14.68 7.85 -7.79
CA GLY A 118 -15.13 9.21 -8.06
C GLY A 118 -15.36 10.09 -6.83
N THR A 119 -15.29 9.56 -5.61
CA THR A 119 -15.40 10.38 -4.39
C THR A 119 -14.05 10.88 -3.88
N SER A 120 -13.98 12.16 -3.48
CA SER A 120 -12.79 12.76 -2.86
C SER A 120 -12.65 12.47 -1.37
N LEU A 121 -13.69 11.92 -0.73
CA LEU A 121 -13.80 11.77 0.73
C LEU A 121 -12.60 11.03 1.36
N VAL A 122 -12.15 9.95 0.74
CA VAL A 122 -11.02 9.15 1.23
C VAL A 122 -9.71 9.92 1.06
N LEU A 123 -9.51 10.54 -0.10
CA LEU A 123 -8.32 11.34 -0.39
C LEU A 123 -8.22 12.55 0.55
N GLU A 124 -9.32 13.28 0.77
CA GLU A 124 -9.39 14.39 1.72
C GLU A 124 -9.06 13.95 3.14
N ALA A 125 -9.58 12.79 3.57
CA ALA A 125 -9.28 12.27 4.90
C ALA A 125 -7.79 11.91 5.05
N PHE A 126 -7.16 11.35 4.01
CA PHE A 126 -5.73 11.09 3.99
C PHE A 126 -4.90 12.38 3.92
N LEU A 127 -5.30 13.37 3.12
CA LEU A 127 -4.62 14.66 3.07
C LEU A 127 -4.66 15.36 4.43
N ASP A 128 -5.81 15.35 5.12
CA ASP A 128 -5.99 16.05 6.39
C ASP A 128 -5.36 15.33 7.60
N SER A 129 -4.85 14.10 7.46
CA SER A 129 -4.38 13.28 8.59
C SER A 129 -2.88 13.02 8.57
N GLU A 130 -2.22 13.03 9.73
CA GLU A 130 -0.80 12.65 9.85
C GLU A 130 -0.58 11.17 9.53
N PHE A 131 -1.46 10.31 10.04
CA PHE A 131 -1.41 8.86 9.89
C PHE A 131 -2.69 8.29 9.29
N CYS A 132 -2.60 7.18 8.56
CA CYS A 132 -3.76 6.46 8.02
C CYS A 132 -3.74 5.00 8.47
N LEU A 133 -4.85 4.49 8.99
CA LEU A 133 -4.91 3.11 9.44
C LEU A 133 -5.15 2.17 8.24
N GLN A 134 -4.21 1.25 8.00
CA GLN A 134 -4.23 0.34 6.86
C GLN A 134 -4.36 -1.13 7.31
N PRO A 135 -5.56 -1.58 7.73
CA PRO A 135 -5.81 -2.99 7.99
C PRO A 135 -5.87 -3.78 6.67
N ARG A 136 -5.71 -5.11 6.79
CA ARG A 136 -5.85 -6.00 5.63
C ARG A 136 -7.21 -5.91 4.94
N GLY A 137 -7.21 -6.26 3.66
CA GLY A 137 -8.37 -6.40 2.80
C GLY A 137 -9.14 -7.69 3.05
N ASP A 138 -9.75 -8.19 1.99
CA ASP A 138 -10.09 -9.61 1.87
C ASP A 138 -8.81 -10.44 1.70
N SER A 139 -7.81 -9.87 1.02
CA SER A 139 -6.42 -10.35 0.98
C SER A 139 -5.50 -9.54 1.91
N PHE A 140 -4.18 -9.75 1.82
CA PHE A 140 -3.21 -9.05 2.69
C PHE A 140 -2.95 -7.61 2.26
N THR A 141 -3.26 -7.22 1.03
CA THR A 141 -2.95 -5.90 0.47
C THR A 141 -4.22 -5.16 0.02
N ARG A 142 -4.11 -3.84 -0.15
CA ARG A 142 -5.22 -2.97 -0.58
C ARG A 142 -4.68 -1.75 -1.32
N ARG A 143 -5.43 -1.28 -2.33
CA ARG A 143 -5.19 0.00 -3.01
C ARG A 143 -5.04 1.19 -2.04
N SER A 144 -5.86 1.21 -0.99
CA SER A 144 -5.88 2.24 0.07
C SER A 144 -4.51 2.55 0.69
N ILE A 145 -3.57 1.60 0.70
CA ILE A 145 -2.21 1.82 1.19
C ILE A 145 -1.51 2.88 0.32
N PHE A 146 -1.61 2.74 -0.99
CA PHE A 146 -0.96 3.62 -1.96
C PHE A 146 -1.67 4.96 -2.05
N ASP A 147 -3.01 5.00 -2.04
CA ASP A 147 -3.76 6.26 -1.99
C ASP A 147 -3.39 7.09 -0.75
N CYS A 148 -3.16 6.43 0.40
CA CYS A 148 -2.68 7.11 1.60
C CYS A 148 -1.26 7.67 1.46
N MET A 149 -0.33 6.89 0.92
CA MET A 149 1.06 7.34 0.72
C MET A 149 1.13 8.47 -0.31
N VAL A 150 0.35 8.41 -1.38
CA VAL A 150 0.24 9.49 -2.38
C VAL A 150 -0.30 10.77 -1.74
N ALA A 151 -1.20 10.68 -0.77
CA ALA A 151 -1.68 11.84 0.00
C ALA A 151 -0.67 12.36 1.06
N GLY A 152 0.54 11.78 1.15
CA GLY A 152 1.55 12.14 2.14
C GLY A 152 1.22 11.76 3.58
N SER A 153 0.18 10.94 3.79
CA SER A 153 -0.14 10.39 5.11
C SER A 153 0.69 9.14 5.38
N ILE A 154 1.12 8.96 6.64
CA ILE A 154 1.98 7.85 7.02
C ILE A 154 1.13 6.58 7.24
N PRO A 155 1.40 5.47 6.53
CA PRO A 155 0.65 4.24 6.72
C PRO A 155 0.95 3.59 8.08
N VAL A 156 -0.13 3.24 8.79
CA VAL A 156 -0.10 2.43 10.01
C VAL A 156 -0.55 1.02 9.66
N PHE A 157 0.38 0.07 9.73
CA PHE A 157 0.15 -1.33 9.41
C PHE A 157 -0.09 -2.19 10.64
N PHE A 158 -0.87 -3.26 10.45
CA PHE A 158 -1.23 -4.20 11.53
C PHE A 158 -0.86 -5.67 11.25
N TRP A 159 -0.33 -5.94 10.06
CA TRP A 159 0.17 -7.25 9.64
C TRP A 159 1.53 -7.10 8.96
N HIS A 160 2.54 -7.81 9.45
CA HIS A 160 3.89 -7.77 8.85
C HIS A 160 3.87 -8.19 7.38
N ARG A 161 3.00 -9.14 7.02
CA ARG A 161 2.83 -9.59 5.64
C ARG A 161 2.30 -8.49 4.71
N THR A 162 1.40 -7.64 5.19
CA THR A 162 0.91 -6.48 4.43
C THR A 162 2.03 -5.47 4.22
N ALA A 163 2.76 -5.16 5.28
CA ALA A 163 3.69 -4.06 5.32
C ALA A 163 5.01 -4.36 4.59
N TYR A 164 5.64 -5.50 4.88
CA TYR A 164 7.08 -5.67 4.62
C TYR A 164 7.44 -6.86 3.74
N LEU A 165 6.46 -7.65 3.30
CA LEU A 165 6.69 -8.86 2.48
C LEU A 165 6.14 -8.77 1.04
N GLN A 166 5.66 -7.61 0.62
CA GLN A 166 4.97 -7.42 -0.66
C GLN A 166 5.82 -6.60 -1.64
N TYR A 167 5.97 -5.30 -1.39
CA TYR A 167 6.41 -4.33 -2.40
C TYR A 167 7.91 -4.01 -2.33
N GLN A 168 8.76 -5.04 -2.24
CA GLN A 168 10.20 -4.89 -1.98
C GLN A 168 10.96 -4.06 -3.04
N TRP A 169 10.47 -4.01 -4.28
CA TRP A 169 11.07 -3.18 -5.33
C TRP A 169 10.67 -1.70 -5.24
N PHE A 170 9.56 -1.41 -4.56
CA PHE A 170 8.88 -0.12 -4.61
C PHE A 170 8.92 0.62 -3.28
N LEU A 171 9.09 -0.07 -2.15
CA LEU A 171 9.11 0.53 -0.82
C LEU A 171 10.50 0.47 -0.19
N PRO A 172 10.82 1.37 0.76
CA PRO A 172 12.09 1.35 1.48
C PRO A 172 12.33 0.01 2.18
N SER A 173 13.59 -0.41 2.23
CA SER A 173 14.00 -1.63 2.94
C SER A 173 13.91 -1.50 4.47
N ASP A 174 13.99 -0.28 5.00
CA ASP A 174 13.76 0.01 6.42
C ASP A 174 12.27 0.32 6.67
N PRO A 175 11.52 -0.59 7.31
CA PRO A 175 10.12 -0.40 7.70
C PRO A 175 9.80 0.93 8.40
N LYS A 176 10.66 1.33 9.35
CA LYS A 176 10.40 2.48 10.23
C LYS A 176 10.59 3.80 9.50
N SER A 177 11.27 3.79 8.35
CA SER A 177 11.53 4.99 7.57
C SER A 177 10.29 5.58 6.92
N TYR A 178 9.24 4.78 6.67
CA TYR A 178 8.05 5.23 5.92
C TYR A 178 6.70 4.82 6.53
N SER A 179 6.70 4.07 7.64
CA SER A 179 5.48 3.52 8.20
C SER A 179 5.56 3.33 9.72
N VAL A 180 4.38 3.20 10.33
CA VAL A 180 4.23 2.77 11.72
C VAL A 180 3.65 1.37 11.75
N PHE A 181 4.14 0.52 12.66
CA PHE A 181 3.60 -0.82 12.87
C PHE A 181 3.02 -0.94 14.26
N ILE A 182 1.77 -1.42 14.35
CA ILE A 182 1.12 -1.78 15.61
C ILE A 182 0.56 -3.17 15.43
N HIS A 183 1.06 -4.16 16.17
CA HIS A 183 0.65 -5.54 15.90
C HIS A 183 -0.85 -5.70 16.20
N ARG A 184 -1.61 -6.32 15.28
CA ARG A 184 -3.07 -6.48 15.42
C ARG A 184 -3.49 -7.05 16.77
N ASN A 185 -2.73 -8.01 17.31
CA ASN A 185 -3.08 -8.63 18.59
C ASN A 185 -2.91 -7.66 19.76
N GLU A 186 -1.97 -6.72 19.71
CA GLU A 186 -1.81 -5.68 20.74
C GLU A 186 -3.05 -4.77 20.75
N VAL A 187 -3.49 -4.32 19.57
CA VAL A 187 -4.72 -3.52 19.41
C VAL A 187 -5.95 -4.29 19.93
N LYS A 188 -6.05 -5.60 19.62
CA LYS A 188 -7.13 -6.46 20.14
C LYS A 188 -7.07 -6.63 21.66
N ASN A 189 -5.89 -6.57 22.25
CA ASN A 189 -5.66 -6.70 23.69
C ASN A 189 -5.75 -5.35 24.43
N GLY A 190 -6.17 -4.28 23.76
CA GLY A 190 -6.45 -3.00 24.39
C GLY A 190 -5.45 -1.89 24.12
N THR A 191 -4.42 -2.10 23.29
CA THR A 191 -3.51 -1.02 22.90
C THR A 191 -4.27 0.11 22.20
N SER A 192 -4.12 1.31 22.74
CA SER A 192 -4.67 2.55 22.19
C SER A 192 -3.83 3.01 21.00
N ILE A 193 -4.43 3.02 19.81
CA ILE A 193 -3.76 3.51 18.59
C ILE A 193 -3.39 4.99 18.75
N LYS A 194 -4.29 5.80 19.31
CA LYS A 194 -4.02 7.21 19.63
C LYS A 194 -2.72 7.35 20.42
N SER A 195 -2.59 6.63 21.52
CA SER A 195 -1.44 6.75 22.42
C SER A 195 -0.13 6.34 21.78
N VAL A 196 -0.15 5.32 20.89
CA VAL A 196 1.04 4.94 20.11
C VAL A 196 1.40 6.00 19.08
N LEU A 197 0.42 6.65 18.44
CA LEU A 197 0.71 7.67 17.43
C LEU A 197 1.15 9.01 18.05
N GLU A 198 0.63 9.36 19.23
CA GLU A 198 1.07 10.54 20.00
C GLU A 198 2.48 10.41 20.58
N SER A 199 3.02 9.19 20.68
CA SER A 199 4.39 9.00 21.17
C SER A 199 5.46 9.42 20.15
N TYR A 200 5.08 9.64 18.89
CA TYR A 200 6.00 10.16 17.87
C TYR A 200 6.09 11.68 17.97
N SER A 201 7.32 12.20 18.02
CA SER A 201 7.56 13.64 17.94
C SER A 201 7.17 14.19 16.56
N LYS A 202 6.94 15.50 16.49
CA LYS A 202 6.63 16.19 15.22
C LYS A 202 7.78 16.02 14.21
N GLU A 203 9.01 16.00 14.70
CA GLU A 203 10.23 15.82 13.91
C GLU A 203 10.31 14.41 13.32
N GLU A 204 10.00 13.38 14.11
CA GLU A 204 9.91 12.00 13.62
C GLU A 204 8.81 11.86 12.56
N VAL A 205 7.62 12.40 12.83
CA VAL A 205 6.51 12.40 11.88
C VAL A 205 6.89 13.08 10.57
N LYS A 206 7.54 14.26 10.63
CA LYS A 206 8.03 14.97 9.44
C LYS A 206 9.05 14.15 8.66
N LYS A 207 9.99 13.50 9.34
CA LYS A 207 11.02 12.66 8.71
C LYS A 207 10.43 11.45 8.00
N ILE A 208 9.49 10.75 8.66
CA ILE A 208 8.82 9.58 8.07
C ILE A 208 7.98 10.02 6.86
N ARG A 209 7.25 11.14 6.97
CA ARG A 209 6.49 11.70 5.85
C ARG A 209 7.36 12.08 4.67
N GLU A 210 8.49 12.73 4.90
CA GLU A 210 9.39 13.11 3.80
C GLU A 210 9.85 11.87 3.02
N LYS A 211 10.12 10.76 3.71
CA LYS A 211 10.43 9.48 3.06
C LYS A 211 9.25 8.93 2.26
N VAL A 212 8.01 9.05 2.77
CA VAL A 212 6.79 8.68 2.02
C VAL A 212 6.68 9.51 0.74
N ILE A 213 6.87 10.83 0.84
CA ILE A 213 6.77 11.78 -0.28
C ILE A 213 7.84 11.51 -1.33
N GLU A 214 9.09 11.29 -0.92
CA GLU A 214 10.22 10.90 -1.79
C GLU A 214 9.89 9.67 -2.64
N TYR A 215 9.11 8.74 -2.10
CA TYR A 215 8.76 7.48 -2.76
C TYR A 215 7.51 7.56 -3.64
N ILE A 216 6.71 8.63 -3.58
CA ILE A 216 5.49 8.80 -4.40
C ILE A 216 5.70 8.45 -5.89
N PRO A 217 6.78 8.90 -6.57
CA PRO A 217 6.95 8.62 -7.99
C PRO A 217 6.96 7.11 -8.29
N LYS A 218 7.59 6.32 -7.42
CA LYS A 218 7.68 4.86 -7.54
C LYS A 218 6.36 4.14 -7.25
N LEU A 219 5.32 4.85 -6.82
CA LEU A 219 4.01 4.29 -6.46
C LEU A 219 2.91 4.68 -7.45
N VAL A 220 3.20 5.57 -8.39
CA VAL A 220 2.25 6.07 -9.40
C VAL A 220 2.66 5.63 -10.78
N TYR A 221 1.70 5.64 -11.71
CA TYR A 221 1.91 5.26 -13.10
C TYR A 221 1.67 6.48 -13.98
N ALA A 222 2.66 6.87 -14.77
CA ALA A 222 2.59 8.01 -15.66
C ALA A 222 1.49 7.83 -16.71
N LYS A 223 0.90 8.94 -17.14
CA LYS A 223 -0.10 8.96 -18.21
C LYS A 223 0.49 8.80 -19.62
N PRO A 224 1.63 9.43 -19.98
CA PRO A 224 2.27 9.25 -21.28
C PRO A 224 2.77 7.82 -21.47
N LYS A 225 2.81 7.34 -22.72
CA LYS A 225 3.25 5.97 -23.01
C LYS A 225 4.76 5.83 -22.91
N GLU A 226 5.46 6.94 -23.15
CA GLU A 226 6.90 7.07 -23.13
C GLU A 226 7.46 7.15 -21.71
N GLY A 227 6.59 7.28 -20.70
CA GLY A 227 6.97 7.53 -19.32
C GLY A 227 7.18 9.01 -19.04
N LEU A 228 7.84 9.29 -17.91
CA LEU A 228 8.30 10.61 -17.50
C LEU A 228 9.72 10.87 -18.03
N GLU A 229 10.22 12.11 -17.93
CA GLU A 229 11.50 12.48 -18.55
C GLU A 229 12.70 11.99 -17.74
N SER A 230 12.76 12.37 -16.46
CA SER A 230 13.88 12.05 -15.57
C SER A 230 13.45 11.22 -14.36
N ILE A 231 12.20 11.37 -13.94
CA ILE A 231 11.63 10.68 -12.79
C ILE A 231 11.15 9.29 -13.20
N LYS A 232 11.56 8.25 -12.45
CA LYS A 232 11.10 6.89 -12.69
C LYS A 232 9.79 6.61 -11.97
N ASP A 233 8.79 6.17 -12.71
CA ASP A 233 7.49 5.80 -12.18
C ASP A 233 7.44 4.32 -11.73
N ALA A 234 6.27 3.84 -11.30
CA ALA A 234 6.08 2.44 -10.93
C ALA A 234 6.23 1.46 -12.11
N PHE A 235 5.98 1.88 -13.35
CA PHE A 235 6.21 1.05 -14.53
C PHE A 235 7.71 0.90 -14.81
N ASP A 236 8.47 1.99 -14.75
CA ASP A 236 9.92 1.99 -14.94
C ASP A 236 10.60 1.06 -13.93
N VAL A 237 10.27 1.23 -12.65
CA VAL A 237 10.82 0.39 -11.56
C VAL A 237 10.47 -1.09 -11.78
N ALA A 238 9.25 -1.40 -12.23
CA ALA A 238 8.83 -2.77 -12.53
C ALA A 238 9.64 -3.38 -13.68
N ILE A 239 9.83 -2.66 -14.78
CA ILE A 239 10.55 -3.15 -15.95
C ILE A 239 12.04 -3.28 -15.67
N GLU A 240 12.66 -2.29 -15.02
CA GLU A 240 14.06 -2.35 -14.63
C GLU A 240 14.35 -3.54 -13.70
N GLY A 241 13.50 -3.76 -12.70
CA GLY A 241 13.61 -4.91 -11.81
C GLY A 241 13.47 -6.25 -12.55
N ALA A 242 12.52 -6.34 -13.49
CA ALA A 242 12.32 -7.54 -14.30
C ALA A 242 13.53 -7.83 -15.20
N LEU A 243 14.05 -6.81 -15.90
CA LEU A 243 15.23 -6.93 -16.75
C LEU A 243 16.48 -7.28 -15.95
N LYS A 244 16.66 -6.67 -14.77
CA LYS A 244 17.76 -7.00 -13.85
C LYS A 244 17.70 -8.47 -13.45
N ARG A 245 16.53 -8.96 -13.05
CA ARG A 245 16.34 -10.37 -12.69
C ARG A 245 16.63 -11.30 -13.86
N ILE A 246 16.16 -10.98 -15.08
CA ILE A 246 16.49 -11.76 -16.29
C ILE A 246 18.01 -11.84 -16.51
N LYS A 247 18.73 -10.73 -16.30
CA LYS A 247 20.20 -10.69 -16.42
C LYS A 247 20.87 -11.57 -15.36
N GLU A 248 20.42 -11.51 -14.11
CA GLU A 248 20.93 -12.35 -13.01
C GLU A 248 20.68 -13.84 -13.26
N GLN A 249 19.51 -14.20 -13.79
CA GLN A 249 19.14 -15.58 -14.13
C GLN A 249 20.03 -16.21 -15.21
N LYS A 250 20.62 -15.39 -16.10
CA LYS A 250 21.54 -15.86 -17.15
C LYS A 250 22.97 -16.09 -16.63
N GLN A 251 23.28 -15.70 -15.40
CA GLN A 251 24.62 -15.87 -14.82
C GLN A 251 24.85 -17.32 -14.41
N PHE A 252 26.05 -17.84 -14.69
CA PHE A 252 26.44 -19.20 -14.32
C PHE A 252 26.39 -19.39 -12.80
N GLY A 253 25.71 -20.45 -12.34
CA GLY A 253 25.58 -20.77 -10.91
C GLY A 253 24.50 -19.98 -10.16
N HIS A 254 23.61 -19.25 -10.85
CA HIS A 254 22.50 -18.56 -10.19
C HIS A 254 21.61 -19.54 -9.41
N LYS A 255 21.45 -19.28 -8.11
CA LYS A 255 20.48 -19.97 -7.26
C LYS A 255 19.35 -19.01 -6.93
N TRP A 256 18.12 -19.47 -7.15
CA TRP A 256 16.91 -18.82 -6.66
C TRP A 256 17.03 -18.69 -5.13
N LYS A 257 17.01 -17.47 -4.60
CA LYS A 257 17.07 -17.19 -3.17
C LYS A 257 15.67 -17.14 -2.56
#